data_AF-A0A8B8XNF0-F1
#
_entry.id   AF-A0A8B8XNF0-F1
#
_cell.length_a   1.000
_cell.length_b   1.000
_cell.length_c   1.000
_cell.angle_alpha   90.00
_cell.angle_beta   90.00
_cell.angle_gamma   90.00
#
_symmetry.space_group_name_H-M   'P 1'
#
loop_
_entity.id
_entity.type
_entity.pdbx_description
1 polymer ?
#
loop_
_entity_poly.entity_id
_entity_poly.type
_entity_poly.pdbx_seq_one_letter_code
_entity_poly.pdbx_strand_id
1 'polypeptide(L)' 'MAGNSILLTALSVLSACQQSYFALQVGKARSKYKVTPPAVSGSPEFERIFRAQQNCVEFYPIFMITLWMAGWYFNQVFDT' A
#
# COMPACT_ATOMS: atom_id res chain seq x y z
N MET A 1 22.37 16.73 -0.31
CA MET A 1 21.94 15.33 -0.07
C MET A 1 20.43 15.22 0.19
N ALA A 2 19.83 16.03 1.09
CA ALA A 2 18.38 16.00 1.34
C ALA A 2 17.48 16.41 0.15
N GLY A 3 17.97 17.27 -0.76
CA GLY A 3 17.20 17.74 -1.92
C GLY A 3 16.86 16.66 -2.96
N ASN A 4 17.65 15.57 -3.04
CA ASN A 4 17.52 14.58 -4.11
C ASN A 4 16.55 13.43 -3.79
N SER A 5 15.94 13.42 -2.59
CA SER A 5 15.00 12.35 -2.18
C SER A 5 13.60 12.85 -1.88
N ILE A 6 13.29 14.13 -2.12
CA ILE A 6 11.98 14.74 -1.81
C ILE A 6 10.85 13.97 -2.51
N LEU A 7 11.03 13.66 -3.80
CA LEU A 7 10.02 12.92 -4.58
C LEU A 7 9.80 11.50 -4.03
N LEU A 8 10.88 10.79 -3.70
CA LEU A 8 10.80 9.44 -3.13
C LEU A 8 10.09 9.44 -1.77
N THR A 9 10.40 10.42 -0.92
CA THR A 9 9.73 10.60 0.38
C THR A 9 8.26 10.94 0.20
N ALA A 10 7.92 11.86 -0.71
CA ALA A 10 6.54 12.23 -0.98
C ALA A 10 5.71 11.03 -1.47
N LEU A 11 6.26 10.23 -2.40
CA LEU A 11 5.63 8.99 -2.88
C LEU A 11 5.51 7.94 -1.77
N SER A 12 6.52 7.82 -0.91
CA SER A 12 6.48 6.90 0.23
C SER A 12 5.33 7.24 1.17
N VAL A 13 5.17 8.51 1.54
CA VAL A 13 4.06 8.97 2.39
C VAL A 13 2.72 8.77 1.71
N LEU A 14 2.58 9.12 0.43
CA LEU A 14 1.34 8.92 -0.31
C LEU A 14 0.94 7.43 -0.38
N SER A 15 1.90 6.54 -0.63
CA SER A 15 1.67 5.10 -0.67
C SER A 15 1.27 4.53 0.70
N ALA A 16 1.83 5.07 1.80
CA ALA A 16 1.44 4.69 3.16
C ALA A 16 0.01 5.14 3.49
N CYS A 17 -0.39 6.33 3.03
CA CYS A 17 -1.78 6.80 3.12
C CYS A 17 -2.73 5.87 2.33
N GLN A 18 -2.33 5.39 1.15
CA GLN A 18 -3.10 4.42 0.36
C GLN A 18 -3.26 3.08 1.10
N GLN A 19 -2.20 2.54 1.70
CA GLN A 19 -2.27 1.33 2.53
C GLN A 19 -3.22 1.50 3.72
N SER A 20 -3.15 2.67 4.37
CA SER A 20 -4.05 3.03 5.48
C SER A 20 -5.51 3.09 5.02
N TYR A 21 -5.76 3.69 3.85
CA TYR A 21 -7.08 3.72 3.23
C TYR A 21 -7.62 2.30 2.96
N PHE A 22 -6.81 1.40 2.41
CA PHE A 22 -7.23 0.01 2.18
C PHE A 22 -7.59 -0.71 3.48
N ALA A 23 -6.79 -0.54 4.55
CA ALA A 23 -7.12 -1.09 5.86
C ALA A 23 -8.46 -0.54 6.41
N LEU A 24 -8.72 0.77 6.25
CA LEU A 24 -10.01 1.36 6.63
C LEU A 24 -11.17 0.78 5.82
N GLN A 25 -10.99 0.47 4.53
CA GLN A 25 -12.02 -0.16 3.71
C GLN A 25 -12.34 -1.59 4.16
N VAL A 26 -11.32 -2.35 4.57
CA VAL A 26 -11.55 -3.66 5.22
C VAL A 26 -12.35 -3.50 6.51
N GLY A 27 -12.02 -2.51 7.35
CA GLY A 27 -12.79 -2.21 8.55
C GLY A 27 -14.26 -1.86 8.26
N LYS A 28 -14.51 -1.01 7.25
CA LYS A 28 -15.88 -0.70 6.80
C LYS A 28 -16.61 -1.94 6.27
N ALA A 29 -15.91 -2.80 5.52
CA ALA A 29 -16.47 -4.05 5.01
C ALA A 29 -16.84 -5.01 6.14
N ARG A 30 -16.04 -5.09 7.22
CA ARG A 30 -16.39 -5.87 8.41
C ARG A 30 -17.72 -5.43 9.00
N SER A 31 -17.91 -4.12 9.19
CA SER A 31 -19.17 -3.58 9.70
C SER A 31 -20.35 -3.84 8.75
N LYS A 32 -20.15 -3.65 7.44
CA LYS A 32 -21.19 -3.85 6.42
C LYS A 32 -21.66 -5.30 6.32
N TYR A 33 -20.73 -6.24 6.30
CA TYR A 33 -20.99 -7.68 6.13
C TYR A 33 -21.06 -8.44 7.46
N LYS A 34 -21.01 -7.73 8.60
CA LYS A 34 -21.11 -8.28 9.96
C LYS A 34 -20.07 -9.37 10.27
N VAL A 35 -18.84 -9.20 9.78
CA VAL A 35 -17.73 -10.12 10.03
C VAL A 35 -16.95 -9.66 11.26
N THR A 36 -17.36 -10.15 12.43
CA THR A 36 -16.73 -9.83 13.72
C THR A 36 -15.34 -10.47 13.81
N PRO A 37 -14.28 -9.71 14.19
CA PRO A 37 -12.99 -10.28 14.51
C PRO A 37 -13.10 -11.41 15.57
N PRO A 38 -12.26 -12.46 15.52
CA PRO A 38 -11.09 -12.65 14.65
C PRO A 38 -11.43 -13.27 13.27
N ALA A 39 -12.70 -13.45 12.93
CA ALA A 39 -13.07 -14.08 11.67
C ALA A 39 -12.53 -13.30 10.45
N VAL A 40 -12.04 -14.05 9.45
CA VAL A 40 -11.55 -13.52 8.16
C VAL A 40 -12.28 -14.13 6.96
N SER A 41 -13.33 -14.90 7.21
CA SER A 41 -14.24 -15.48 6.22
C SER A 41 -15.69 -15.09 6.52
N GLY A 42 -16.56 -15.15 5.52
CA GLY A 42 -17.96 -14.77 5.65
C GLY A 42 -18.62 -14.51 4.29
N SER A 43 -18.96 -13.25 4.01
CA SER A 43 -19.49 -12.85 2.70
C SER A 43 -18.39 -12.90 1.63
N PRO A 44 -18.67 -13.43 0.42
CA PRO A 44 -17.71 -13.42 -0.69
C PRO A 44 -17.21 -12.01 -1.04
N GLU A 45 -18.04 -10.98 -0.89
CA GLU A 45 -17.67 -9.58 -1.09
C GLU A 45 -16.65 -9.10 -0.05
N PHE A 46 -16.85 -9.48 1.22
CA PHE A 46 -15.89 -9.18 2.28
C PHE A 46 -14.55 -9.86 2.00
N GLU A 47 -14.57 -11.15 1.65
CA GLU A 47 -13.36 -11.93 1.40
C GLU A 47 -12.54 -11.34 0.24
N ARG A 48 -13.20 -10.89 -0.84
CA ARG A 48 -12.52 -10.20 -1.94
C ARG A 48 -11.83 -8.90 -1.47
N ILE A 49 -12.51 -8.06 -0.69
CA ILE A 49 -11.94 -6.81 -0.18
C ILE A 49 -10.77 -7.10 0.79
N PHE A 50 -10.94 -8.07 1.68
CA PHE A 50 -9.91 -8.49 2.63
C PHE A 50 -8.67 -9.03 1.91
N ARG A 51 -8.84 -9.91 0.92
CA ARG A 51 -7.74 -10.48 0.14
C ARG A 51 -7.04 -9.45 -0.75
N ALA A 52 -7.77 -8.48 -1.30
CA ALA A 52 -7.16 -7.37 -2.03
C ALA A 52 -6.22 -6.55 -1.13
N GLN A 53 -6.66 -6.21 0.08
CA GLN A 53 -5.82 -5.49 1.04
C GLN A 53 -4.61 -6.32 1.51
N GLN A 54 -4.79 -7.63 1.75
CA GLN A 54 -3.66 -8.52 2.07
C GLN A 54 -2.62 -8.58 0.95
N ASN A 55 -3.05 -8.72 -0.30
CA ASN A 55 -2.14 -8.70 -1.44
C ASN A 55 -1.33 -7.39 -1.48
N CYS A 56 -1.98 -6.23 -1.30
CA CYS A 56 -1.25 -4.96 -1.23
C CYS A 56 -0.24 -4.91 -0.07
N VAL A 57 -0.56 -5.49 1.10
CA VAL A 57 0.38 -5.58 2.23
C VAL A 57 1.56 -6.49 1.93
N GLU A 58 1.34 -7.66 1.33
CA GLU A 58 2.39 -8.62 0.99
C GLU A 58 3.42 -8.01 0.03
N PHE A 59 2.96 -7.21 -0.94
CA PHE A 59 3.84 -6.57 -1.93
C PHE A 59 4.41 -5.22 -1.50
N TYR A 60 3.87 -4.58 -0.46
CA TYR A 60 4.30 -3.24 -0.07
C TYR A 60 5.78 -3.13 0.32
N PRO A 61 6.39 -4.07 1.08
CA PRO A 61 7.83 -4.02 1.35
C PRO A 61 8.69 -4.14 0.09
N ILE A 62 8.28 -4.99 -0.86
CA ILE A 62 8.97 -5.16 -2.15
C ILE A 62 8.92 -3.86 -2.94
N PHE A 63 7.75 -3.22 -3.00
CA PHE A 63 7.58 -1.90 -3.63
C PHE A 63 8.47 -0.86 -2.97
N MET A 64 8.52 -0.78 -1.63
CA MET A 64 9.33 0.21 -0.93
C MET A 64 10.83 0.04 -1.19
N ILE A 65 11.33 -1.20 -1.15
CA ILE A 65 12.76 -1.46 -1.44
C ILE A 65 13.08 -1.09 -2.88
N THR A 66 12.26 -1.53 -3.84
CA THR A 66 12.52 -1.26 -5.26
C THR A 66 12.41 0.23 -5.59
N LEU A 67 11.43 0.96 -5.02
CA LEU A 67 11.28 2.41 -5.18
C LEU A 67 12.53 3.16 -4.72
N TRP A 68 13.03 2.87 -3.52
CA TRP A 68 14.16 3.58 -2.94
C TRP A 68 15.48 3.21 -3.64
N MET A 69 15.71 1.92 -3.91
CA MET A 69 16.91 1.47 -4.60
C MET A 69 16.96 2.00 -6.03
N ALA A 70 15.85 1.95 -6.77
CA ALA A 70 15.79 2.55 -8.10
C ALA A 70 16.00 4.06 -8.00
N GLY A 71 15.30 4.77 -7.12
CA GLY A 71 15.39 6.23 -7.02
C GLY A 71 16.76 6.77 -6.61
N TRP A 72 17.55 6.01 -5.86
CA TRP A 72 18.90 6.41 -5.45
C TRP A 72 19.97 6.06 -6.47
N TYR A 73 19.87 4.88 -7.09
CA TYR A 73 20.94 4.34 -7.93
C TYR A 73 20.63 4.43 -9.43
N PHE A 74 19.41 4.80 -9.80
CA PHE A 74 18.97 4.91 -11.18
C PHE A 74 18.09 6.16 -11.38
N ASN A 75 18.40 6.94 -12.40
CA ASN A 75 17.52 8.02 -12.84
C ASN A 75 17.70 8.20 -14.34
N GLN A 76 16.60 8.26 -15.09
CA GLN A 76 16.64 8.74 -16.48
C GLN A 76 16.84 10.26 -16.43
N VAL A 77 18.09 10.69 -16.25
CA VAL A 77 18.48 12.05 -16.63
C VAL A 77 18.40 12.06 -18.17
N PHE A 78 17.35 12.67 -18.71
CA PHE A 78 17.44 13.20 -20.07
C PHE A 78 18.43 14.35 -19.98
N ASP A 79 19.68 14.11 -20.40
CA ASP A 79 20.63 15.18 -20.70
C ASP A 79 20.01 16.00 -21.84
N THR A 80 19.51 17.19 -21.53
CA THR A 80 19.16 18.24 -22.49
C THR A 80 19.82 19.53 -22.08
#